data_AF-A0A521HR09-F1
#
_entry.id   AF-A0A521HR09-F1
#
_cell.length_a   1.000
_cell.length_b   1.000
_cell.length_c   1.000
_cell.angle_alpha   90.00
_cell.angle_beta   90.00
_cell.angle_gamma   90.00
#
_symmetry.space_group_name_H-M   'P 1'
#
loop_
_entity.id
_entity.type
_entity.pdbx_description
1 polymer ?
#
loop_
_entity_poly.entity_id
_entity_poly.type
_entity_poly.pdbx_seq_one_letter_code
_entity_poly.pdbx_strand_id
1 'polypeptide(L)'
;MHFPVVILASSRKNGGICLAGRRLDGAASAWVRPVSRLAGQSWPRRSLQILAGGVPGIGDRISLPIAASCPEGHQRENVGVRFEQWQRQGRIDVRALPALLDMPETLWRNGWHSVHGWNDRVPGEIAAHECRHSLLLVRPQALHFRLSVQGSDLVLRAAFVYRGERHVLRVTDEQACQRWLARLADGHSGCSDALLCLSLGLPFNGYCYKLVAGVIEPGAQG
;
A
#
# COMPACT_ATOMS: atom_id res chain seq x y z
N MET A 1 22.44 5.45 10.50
CA MET A 1 21.27 5.94 11.27
C MET A 1 20.06 5.08 10.97
N HIS A 2 19.40 4.62 12.03
CA HIS A 2 18.14 3.89 11.90
C HIS A 2 16.98 4.87 12.13
N PHE A 3 15.92 4.71 11.36
CA PHE A 3 14.74 5.58 11.42
C PHE A 3 13.51 4.76 11.78
N PRO A 4 12.73 5.19 12.80
CA PRO A 4 11.52 4.49 13.18
C PRO A 4 10.44 4.70 12.12
N VAL A 5 9.92 3.60 11.57
CA VAL A 5 8.90 3.59 10.53
C VAL A 5 7.76 2.68 10.95
N VAL A 6 6.52 3.14 10.77
CA VAL A 6 5.33 2.27 10.83
C VAL A 6 5.02 1.74 9.43
N ILE A 7 4.88 0.43 9.30
CA ILE A 7 4.50 -0.22 8.05
C ILE A 7 3.00 -0.02 7.81
N LEU A 8 2.64 0.55 6.66
CA LEU A 8 1.26 0.82 6.26
C LEU A 8 0.86 0.06 4.98
N ALA A 9 1.83 -0.47 4.24
CA ALA A 9 1.61 -1.37 3.13
C ALA A 9 2.59 -2.55 3.19
N SER A 10 2.07 -3.75 2.96
CA SER A 10 2.85 -4.96 2.72
C SER A 10 2.15 -5.74 1.61
N SER A 11 2.53 -5.45 0.36
CA SER A 11 1.85 -5.94 -0.83
C SER A 11 2.73 -6.86 -1.67
N ARG A 12 2.12 -7.75 -2.43
CA ARG A 12 2.83 -8.68 -3.32
C ARG A 12 2.83 -8.16 -4.76
N LYS A 13 4.01 -8.12 -5.39
CA LYS A 13 4.18 -7.77 -6.81
C LYS A 13 5.25 -8.66 -7.43
N ASN A 14 4.92 -9.35 -8.54
CA ASN A 14 5.85 -10.17 -9.32
C ASN A 14 6.67 -11.17 -8.49
N GLY A 15 6.05 -11.81 -7.49
CA GLY A 15 6.69 -12.79 -6.62
C GLY A 15 7.47 -12.21 -5.43
N GLY A 16 7.73 -10.90 -5.39
CA GLY A 16 8.34 -10.20 -4.26
C GLY A 16 7.35 -9.40 -3.42
N ILE A 17 7.86 -8.82 -2.34
CA ILE A 17 7.11 -8.01 -1.37
C ILE A 17 7.54 -6.56 -1.46
N CYS A 18 6.57 -5.67 -1.65
CA CYS A 18 6.74 -4.23 -1.55
C CYS A 18 6.22 -3.76 -0.20
N LEU A 19 7.10 -3.14 0.59
CA LEU A 19 6.79 -2.55 1.87
C LEU A 19 6.76 -1.04 1.75
N ALA A 20 5.84 -0.37 2.42
CA ALA A 20 5.90 1.06 2.58
C ALA A 20 5.31 1.49 3.92
N GLY A 21 5.73 2.66 4.38
CA GLY A 21 5.38 3.14 5.70
C GLY A 21 5.63 4.63 5.87
N ARG A 22 5.35 5.12 7.08
CA ARG A 22 5.65 6.49 7.47
C ARG A 22 6.69 6.54 8.56
N ARG A 23 7.57 7.52 8.46
CA ARG A 23 8.47 7.90 9.55
C ARG A 23 7.68 8.36 10.77
N LEU A 24 8.19 7.98 11.95
CA LEU A 24 7.63 8.34 13.24
C LEU A 24 8.45 9.41 13.97
N ASP A 25 9.54 9.87 13.38
CA ASP A 25 10.42 10.88 13.95
C ASP A 25 10.12 12.28 13.39
N GLY A 26 9.80 13.22 14.28
CA GLY A 26 9.63 14.65 13.98
C GLY A 26 8.27 15.05 13.38
N ALA A 27 8.16 16.33 13.00
CA ALA A 27 6.94 16.94 12.47
C ALA A 27 6.57 16.49 11.04
N ALA A 28 7.51 15.87 10.31
CA ALA A 28 7.29 15.38 8.96
C ALA A 28 7.18 13.85 8.97
N SER A 29 5.95 13.33 9.09
CA SER A 29 5.60 11.91 8.99
C SER A 29 5.77 11.38 7.55
N ALA A 30 6.93 11.62 6.95
CA ALA A 30 7.20 11.40 5.54
C ALA A 30 7.06 9.93 5.15
N TRP A 31 6.54 9.70 3.94
CA TRP A 31 6.49 8.40 3.33
C TRP A 31 7.88 7.84 3.08
N VAL A 32 8.05 6.55 3.36
CA VAL A 32 9.26 5.79 3.08
C VAL A 32 8.86 4.45 2.47
N ARG A 33 9.47 4.13 1.33
CA ARG A 33 9.37 2.82 0.69
C ARG A 33 10.77 2.21 0.62
N PRO A 34 11.14 1.32 1.56
CA PRO A 34 12.43 0.63 1.47
C PRO A 34 12.40 -0.31 0.26
N VAL A 35 13.27 -0.07 -0.71
CA VAL A 35 13.37 -0.89 -1.93
C VAL A 35 14.57 -1.80 -1.90
N SER A 36 14.41 -2.98 -2.49
CA SER A 36 15.48 -3.92 -2.75
C SER A 36 16.40 -3.38 -3.85
N ARG A 37 17.70 -3.73 -3.79
CA ARG A 37 18.64 -3.45 -4.88
C ARG A 37 18.51 -4.40 -6.07
N LEU A 38 17.65 -5.41 -5.97
CA LEU A 38 17.37 -6.37 -7.04
C LEU A 38 16.46 -5.75 -8.12
N ALA A 39 16.49 -6.33 -9.31
CA ALA A 39 15.59 -5.97 -10.40
C ALA A 39 14.12 -6.01 -9.94
N GLY A 40 13.36 -4.96 -10.29
CA GLY A 40 11.97 -4.80 -9.87
C GLY A 40 11.76 -4.31 -8.44
N GLN A 41 12.83 -4.03 -7.68
CA GLN A 41 12.82 -3.30 -6.39
C GLN A 41 12.00 -3.91 -5.24
N SER A 42 11.38 -5.06 -5.47
CA SER A 42 10.65 -5.83 -4.46
C SER A 42 11.58 -6.73 -3.65
N TRP A 43 11.20 -7.02 -2.41
CA TRP A 43 11.97 -7.86 -1.51
C TRP A 43 11.58 -9.34 -1.66
N PRO A 44 12.55 -10.25 -1.87
CA PRO A 44 12.31 -11.67 -1.68
C PRO A 44 11.95 -11.97 -0.22
N ARG A 45 11.03 -12.92 0.01
CA ARG A 45 10.65 -13.36 1.38
C ARG A 45 11.86 -13.77 2.21
N ARG A 46 12.80 -14.51 1.60
CA ARG A 46 14.05 -14.94 2.26
C ARG A 46 14.90 -13.74 2.72
N SER A 47 14.97 -12.67 1.94
CA SER A 47 15.69 -11.46 2.33
C SER A 47 15.05 -10.79 3.54
N LEU A 48 13.71 -10.69 3.59
CA LEU A 48 13.01 -10.16 4.76
C LEU A 48 13.13 -11.09 5.99
N GLN A 49 13.21 -12.40 5.79
CA GLN A 49 13.49 -13.34 6.88
C GLN A 49 14.86 -13.07 7.51
N ILE A 50 15.87 -12.83 6.68
CA ILE A 50 17.24 -12.56 7.12
C ILE A 50 17.36 -11.17 7.74
N LEU A 51 16.76 -10.15 7.12
CA LEU A 51 16.94 -8.74 7.52
C LEU A 51 15.97 -8.28 8.61
N ALA A 52 14.76 -8.84 8.68
CA ALA A 52 13.70 -8.35 9.57
C ALA A 52 13.06 -9.44 10.44
N GLY A 53 13.66 -10.64 10.45
CA GLY A 53 13.12 -11.80 11.17
C GLY A 53 11.80 -12.35 10.61
N GLY A 54 11.39 -11.89 9.42
CA GLY A 54 10.13 -12.25 8.77
C GLY A 54 9.54 -11.08 8.01
N VAL A 55 8.46 -11.31 7.27
CA VAL A 55 7.76 -10.26 6.51
C VAL A 55 7.14 -9.26 7.49
N PRO A 56 7.48 -7.96 7.42
CA PRO A 56 6.79 -6.94 8.20
C PRO A 56 5.30 -6.86 7.87
N GLY A 57 4.47 -6.91 8.90
CA GLY A 57 3.04 -6.75 8.78
C GLY A 57 2.63 -5.28 8.87
N ILE A 58 1.45 -4.98 8.36
CA ILE A 58 0.83 -3.66 8.54
C ILE A 58 0.64 -3.39 10.03
N GLY A 59 1.01 -2.18 10.46
CA GLY A 59 1.02 -1.73 11.85
C GLY A 59 2.32 -2.03 12.60
N ASP A 60 3.23 -2.84 12.05
CA ASP A 60 4.54 -3.06 12.67
C ASP A 60 5.36 -1.78 12.70
N ARG A 61 6.01 -1.51 13.83
CA ARG A 61 7.02 -0.46 13.99
C ARG A 61 8.38 -1.08 13.80
N ILE A 62 9.17 -0.52 12.88
CA ILE A 62 10.49 -1.04 12.52
C ILE A 62 11.47 0.12 12.42
N SER A 63 12.63 -0.02 13.05
CA SER A 63 13.78 0.83 12.84
C SER A 63 14.49 0.38 11.56
N LEU A 64 14.44 1.19 10.51
CA LEU A 64 15.05 0.87 9.21
C LEU A 64 16.43 1.53 9.08
N PRO A 65 17.47 0.80 8.64
CA PRO A 65 18.78 1.36 8.35
C PRO A 65 18.77 2.09 6.99
N ILE A 66 18.02 3.19 6.89
CA ILE A 66 17.87 3.95 5.64
C ILE A 66 19.24 4.47 5.17
N ALA A 67 19.49 4.28 3.87
CA ALA A 67 20.66 4.75 3.14
C ALA A 67 20.30 5.99 2.31
N ALA A 68 20.55 5.97 1.00
CA ALA A 68 20.24 7.07 0.10
C ALA A 68 18.80 6.98 -0.45
N SER A 69 18.24 8.14 -0.82
CA SER A 69 17.02 8.20 -1.64
C SER A 69 17.29 7.60 -3.02
N CYS A 70 16.34 6.83 -3.54
CA CYS A 70 16.43 6.18 -4.85
C CYS A 70 15.08 6.30 -5.58
N PRO A 71 14.66 7.53 -5.92
CA PRO A 71 13.36 7.76 -6.54
C PRO A 71 13.27 7.12 -7.93
N GLU A 72 12.09 6.61 -8.28
CA GLU A 72 11.79 6.11 -9.62
C GLU A 72 10.47 6.70 -10.12
N GLY A 73 10.54 7.58 -11.12
CA GLY A 73 9.37 8.30 -11.64
C GLY A 73 8.64 9.11 -10.56
N HIS A 74 7.36 8.82 -10.36
CA HIS A 74 6.52 9.42 -9.32
C HIS A 74 6.68 8.77 -7.92
N GLN A 75 7.50 7.73 -7.79
CA GLN A 75 7.79 7.05 -6.52
C GLN A 75 8.99 7.72 -5.81
N ARG A 76 8.78 8.94 -5.33
CA ARG A 76 9.83 9.78 -4.70
C ARG A 76 10.22 9.32 -3.30
N GLU A 77 9.35 8.56 -2.66
CA GLU A 77 9.51 7.96 -1.34
C GLU A 77 10.44 6.74 -1.30
N ASN A 78 10.92 6.26 -2.46
CA ASN A 78 11.80 5.10 -2.54
C ASN A 78 13.16 5.41 -1.88
N VAL A 79 13.58 4.53 -0.97
CA VAL A 79 14.89 4.60 -0.31
C VAL A 79 15.60 3.26 -0.33
N GLY A 80 16.92 3.31 -0.49
CA GLY A 80 17.78 2.16 -0.24
C GLY A 80 17.91 1.93 1.27
N VAL A 81 18.16 0.69 1.64
CA VAL A 81 18.56 0.32 3.01
C VAL A 81 19.99 -0.22 3.01
N ARG A 82 20.71 -0.02 4.11
CA ARG A 82 22.01 -0.66 4.34
C ARG A 82 21.81 -2.15 4.66
N PHE A 83 22.88 -2.93 4.52
CA PHE A 83 22.90 -4.35 4.83
C PHE A 83 23.06 -4.55 6.35
N GLU A 84 22.01 -4.18 7.09
CA GLU A 84 21.93 -4.23 8.55
C GLU A 84 20.57 -4.83 8.96
N GLN A 85 20.50 -5.38 10.17
CA GLN A 85 19.26 -5.92 10.73
C GLN A 85 18.24 -4.83 11.00
N TRP A 86 17.00 -5.06 10.60
CA TRP A 86 15.85 -4.21 10.86
C TRP A 86 15.33 -4.50 12.26
N GLN A 87 15.22 -3.46 13.08
CA GLN A 87 14.87 -3.64 14.50
C GLN A 87 13.36 -3.51 14.67
N ARG A 88 12.70 -4.61 15.06
CA ARG A 88 11.26 -4.56 15.42
C ARG A 88 11.07 -3.81 16.73
N GLN A 89 10.14 -2.86 16.74
CA GLN A 89 9.85 -1.96 17.86
C GLN A 89 8.37 -2.08 18.30
N GLY A 90 7.80 -3.27 18.13
CA GLY A 90 6.39 -3.55 18.43
C GLY A 90 5.46 -3.09 17.30
N ARG A 91 4.25 -2.65 17.67
CA ARG A 91 3.21 -2.20 16.75
C ARG A 91 2.72 -0.80 17.12
N ILE A 92 2.19 -0.07 16.15
CA ILE A 92 1.53 1.21 16.41
C ILE A 92 0.18 1.00 17.08
N ASP A 93 -0.22 1.93 17.95
CA ASP A 93 -1.60 2.00 18.44
C ASP A 93 -2.53 2.40 17.28
N VAL A 94 -3.60 1.64 17.09
CA VAL A 94 -4.63 1.91 16.08
C VAL A 94 -5.20 3.34 16.23
N ARG A 95 -5.31 3.84 17.46
CA ARG A 95 -5.78 5.19 17.77
C ARG A 95 -4.87 6.29 17.21
N ALA A 96 -3.61 5.98 16.91
CA ALA A 96 -2.66 6.92 16.31
C ALA A 96 -2.72 6.95 14.76
N LEU A 97 -3.34 5.94 14.13
CA LEU A 97 -3.43 5.87 12.66
C LEU A 97 -4.20 7.02 12.00
N PRO A 98 -5.29 7.57 12.59
CA PRO A 98 -5.98 8.72 12.01
C PRO A 98 -5.08 9.95 11.80
N ALA A 99 -4.05 10.14 12.64
CA ALA A 99 -3.10 11.24 12.51
C ALA A 99 -2.13 11.07 11.31
N LEU A 100 -2.13 9.89 10.67
CA LEU A 100 -1.31 9.57 9.51
C LEU A 100 -2.06 9.70 8.18
N LEU A 101 -3.35 10.07 8.22
CA LEU A 101 -4.19 10.18 7.03
C LEU A 101 -3.72 11.32 6.12
N ASP A 102 -3.62 11.02 4.84
CA ASP A 102 -3.56 12.01 3.77
C ASP A 102 -4.97 12.49 3.43
N MET A 103 -5.08 13.79 3.11
CA MET A 103 -6.34 14.43 2.76
C MET A 103 -6.33 15.09 1.37
N PRO A 104 -5.78 14.45 0.31
CA PRO A 104 -5.73 15.05 -1.01
C PRO A 104 -7.13 15.30 -1.57
N GLU A 105 -7.27 16.26 -2.48
CA GLU A 105 -8.56 16.53 -3.15
C GLU A 105 -8.99 15.36 -4.06
N THR A 106 -8.01 14.66 -4.64
CA THR A 106 -8.23 13.51 -5.53
C THR A 106 -7.19 12.42 -5.27
N LEU A 107 -7.53 11.17 -5.59
CA LEU A 107 -6.57 10.06 -5.58
C LEU A 107 -5.74 10.10 -6.87
N TRP A 108 -4.80 11.05 -6.94
CA TRP A 108 -4.08 11.44 -8.16
C TRP A 108 -5.03 11.98 -9.23
N ARG A 109 -5.10 11.35 -10.41
CA ARG A 109 -6.00 11.75 -11.50
C ARG A 109 -7.12 10.75 -11.69
N ASN A 110 -8.34 11.25 -11.83
CA ASN A 110 -9.54 10.46 -12.14
C ASN A 110 -9.90 10.59 -13.63
N GLY A 111 -10.79 9.71 -14.11
CA GLY A 111 -11.27 9.71 -15.50
C GLY A 111 -10.88 8.48 -16.31
N TRP A 112 -9.96 7.64 -15.82
CA TRP A 112 -9.53 6.43 -16.51
C TRP A 112 -9.75 5.18 -15.66
N HIS A 113 -10.30 4.14 -16.28
CA HIS A 113 -10.63 2.89 -15.63
C HIS A 113 -10.25 1.69 -16.50
N SER A 114 -9.86 0.59 -15.87
CA SER A 114 -9.71 -0.73 -16.48
C SER A 114 -11.06 -1.44 -16.56
N VAL A 115 -11.11 -2.56 -17.30
CA VAL A 115 -12.34 -3.37 -17.49
C VAL A 115 -13.01 -3.76 -16.16
N HIS A 116 -12.23 -4.05 -15.13
CA HIS A 116 -12.72 -4.53 -13.83
C HIS A 116 -12.62 -3.46 -12.73
N GLY A 117 -12.15 -2.26 -13.08
CA GLY A 117 -11.89 -1.18 -12.15
C GLY A 117 -12.76 0.05 -12.41
N TRP A 118 -12.58 1.05 -11.55
CA TRP A 118 -13.20 2.36 -11.72
C TRP A 118 -12.27 3.40 -11.12
N ASN A 119 -11.93 4.44 -11.89
CA ASN A 119 -10.89 5.41 -11.53
C ASN A 119 -9.61 4.75 -10.99
N ASP A 120 -9.23 3.59 -11.55
CA ASP A 120 -8.18 2.71 -11.04
C ASP A 120 -6.85 2.81 -11.80
N ARG A 121 -6.76 3.73 -12.76
CA ARG A 121 -5.52 3.98 -13.50
C ARG A 121 -5.40 5.44 -13.94
N VAL A 122 -4.18 5.83 -14.26
CA VAL A 122 -3.79 7.12 -14.82
C VAL A 122 -2.91 6.84 -16.04
N PRO A 123 -3.08 7.53 -17.18
CA PRO A 123 -2.14 7.42 -18.29
C PRO A 123 -0.70 7.69 -17.84
N GLY A 124 0.25 6.89 -18.30
CA GLY A 124 1.65 6.94 -17.84
C GLY A 124 2.30 8.31 -18.05
N GLU A 125 2.02 8.96 -19.18
CA GLU A 125 2.50 10.30 -19.50
C GLU A 125 1.97 11.35 -18.51
N ILE A 126 0.67 11.33 -18.22
CA ILE A 126 0.05 12.21 -17.22
C ILE A 126 0.68 11.96 -15.84
N ALA A 127 0.85 10.70 -15.45
CA ALA A 127 1.46 10.36 -14.17
C ALA A 127 2.90 10.87 -14.05
N ALA A 128 3.70 10.76 -15.12
CA ALA A 128 5.08 11.25 -15.15
C ALA A 128 5.17 12.77 -14.97
N HIS A 129 4.23 13.53 -15.55
CA HIS A 129 4.25 15.00 -15.50
C HIS A 129 3.56 15.59 -14.28
N GLU A 130 2.54 14.93 -13.71
CA GLU A 130 1.68 15.54 -12.69
C GLU A 130 1.79 14.87 -11.31
N CYS A 131 2.13 13.58 -11.23
CA CYS A 131 2.23 12.90 -9.94
C CYS A 131 3.61 13.14 -9.31
N ARG A 132 3.64 13.42 -8.00
CA ARG A 132 4.87 13.68 -7.23
C ARG A 132 5.10 12.75 -6.05
N HIS A 133 4.11 11.90 -5.77
CA HIS A 133 4.13 10.88 -4.73
C HIS A 133 3.33 9.69 -5.23
N SER A 134 3.59 8.50 -4.67
CA SER A 134 2.92 7.27 -5.08
C SER A 134 2.25 6.52 -3.95
N LEU A 135 2.14 7.13 -2.76
CA LEU A 135 1.45 6.58 -1.59
C LEU A 135 0.48 7.58 -1.01
N LEU A 136 -0.66 7.06 -0.58
CA LEU A 136 -1.66 7.79 0.17
C LEU A 136 -2.25 6.86 1.23
N LEU A 137 -2.46 7.34 2.45
CA LEU A 137 -3.24 6.65 3.46
C LEU A 137 -4.56 7.40 3.61
N VAL A 138 -5.68 6.78 3.25
CA VAL A 138 -6.97 7.47 3.21
C VAL A 138 -8.04 6.74 4.01
N ARG A 139 -9.03 7.50 4.46
CA ARG A 139 -10.30 6.97 4.96
C ARG A 139 -11.33 7.04 3.83
N PRO A 140 -11.68 5.91 3.20
CA PRO A 140 -12.76 5.89 2.22
C PRO A 140 -14.14 6.02 2.87
N GLN A 141 -15.14 6.37 2.07
CA GLN A 141 -16.55 6.29 2.39
C GLN A 141 -17.17 5.08 1.68
N ALA A 142 -18.20 4.47 2.27
CA ALA A 142 -18.93 3.34 1.68
C ALA A 142 -18.02 2.22 1.14
N LEU A 143 -16.99 1.85 1.91
CA LEU A 143 -16.04 0.81 1.51
C LEU A 143 -16.70 -0.56 1.57
N HIS A 144 -16.59 -1.28 0.45
CA HIS A 144 -17.07 -2.63 0.28
C HIS A 144 -16.04 -3.47 -0.50
N PHE A 145 -15.61 -4.58 0.10
CA PHE A 145 -14.77 -5.58 -0.54
C PHE A 145 -15.59 -6.57 -1.37
N ARG A 146 -15.15 -6.85 -2.60
CA ARG A 146 -15.80 -7.81 -3.50
C ARG A 146 -14.79 -8.61 -4.30
N LEU A 147 -15.19 -9.80 -4.71
CA LEU A 147 -14.42 -10.62 -5.64
C LEU A 147 -14.79 -10.26 -7.08
N SER A 148 -13.80 -10.27 -7.95
CA SER A 148 -13.97 -10.26 -9.40
C SER A 148 -13.20 -11.42 -10.01
N VAL A 149 -13.78 -12.09 -10.98
CA VAL A 149 -13.08 -13.11 -11.77
C VAL A 149 -12.28 -12.44 -12.88
N GLN A 150 -10.98 -12.72 -12.95
CA GLN A 150 -10.10 -12.26 -14.03
C GLN A 150 -9.38 -13.47 -14.62
N GLY A 151 -9.91 -14.02 -15.72
CA GLY A 151 -9.46 -15.33 -16.22
C GLY A 151 -9.80 -16.42 -15.21
N SER A 152 -8.80 -17.20 -14.78
CA SER A 152 -8.94 -18.22 -13.73
C SER A 152 -8.80 -17.67 -12.30
N ASP A 153 -8.38 -16.42 -12.15
CA ASP A 153 -8.00 -15.87 -10.85
C ASP A 153 -9.18 -15.12 -10.18
N LEU A 154 -9.39 -15.41 -8.90
CA LEU A 154 -10.23 -14.59 -8.03
C LEU A 154 -9.43 -13.41 -7.50
N VAL A 155 -9.87 -12.20 -7.83
CA VAL A 155 -9.21 -10.95 -7.45
C VAL A 155 -10.08 -10.19 -6.47
N LEU A 156 -9.54 -9.90 -5.28
CA LEU A 156 -10.18 -9.01 -4.32
C LEU A 156 -10.07 -7.56 -4.77
N ARG A 157 -11.20 -6.84 -4.72
CA ARG A 157 -11.29 -5.41 -5.04
C ARG A 157 -11.98 -4.64 -3.92
N ALA A 158 -11.47 -3.45 -3.65
CA ALA A 158 -12.10 -2.46 -2.80
C ALA A 158 -12.93 -1.51 -3.66
N ALA A 159 -14.25 -1.52 -3.48
CA ALA A 159 -15.16 -0.52 -4.05
C ALA A 159 -15.46 0.51 -2.97
N PHE A 160 -15.30 1.80 -3.26
CA PHE A 160 -15.51 2.86 -2.29
C PHE A 160 -15.75 4.21 -2.95
N VAL A 161 -16.10 5.21 -2.14
CA VAL A 161 -16.19 6.62 -2.50
C VAL A 161 -15.10 7.41 -1.78
N TYR A 162 -14.44 8.32 -2.49
CA TYR A 162 -13.51 9.27 -1.89
C TYR A 162 -13.81 10.67 -2.44
N ARG A 163 -14.16 11.60 -1.56
CA ARG A 163 -14.54 12.98 -1.93
C ARG A 163 -15.58 13.06 -3.07
N GLY A 164 -16.61 12.22 -3.00
CA GLY A 164 -17.69 12.16 -3.99
C GLY A 164 -17.39 11.32 -5.23
N GLU A 165 -16.14 10.91 -5.44
CA GLU A 165 -15.73 10.11 -6.60
C GLU A 165 -15.71 8.62 -6.27
N ARG A 166 -16.30 7.81 -7.16
CA ARG A 166 -16.26 6.35 -7.02
C ARG A 166 -14.87 5.82 -7.38
N HIS A 167 -14.45 4.75 -6.70
CA HIS A 167 -13.26 3.98 -7.02
C HIS A 167 -13.53 2.48 -6.88
N VAL A 168 -12.90 1.68 -7.75
CA VAL A 168 -12.85 0.22 -7.63
C VAL A 168 -11.42 -0.21 -7.91
N LEU A 169 -10.66 -0.46 -6.85
CA LEU A 169 -9.21 -0.73 -6.92
C LEU A 169 -8.90 -2.18 -6.56
N ARG A 170 -7.90 -2.78 -7.21
CA ARG A 170 -7.40 -4.11 -6.85
C ARG A 170 -6.68 -4.06 -5.50
N VAL A 171 -6.95 -5.04 -4.64
CA VAL A 171 -6.22 -5.24 -3.38
C VAL A 171 -5.00 -6.12 -3.65
N THR A 172 -3.83 -5.69 -3.19
CA THR A 172 -2.55 -6.40 -3.34
C THR A 172 -1.86 -6.70 -2.01
N ASP A 173 -2.48 -6.32 -0.88
CA ASP A 173 -2.16 -6.80 0.46
C ASP A 173 -2.52 -8.28 0.59
N GLU A 174 -1.50 -9.14 0.67
CA GLU A 174 -1.67 -10.59 0.68
C GLU A 174 -2.48 -11.08 1.89
N GLN A 175 -2.26 -10.49 3.07
CA GLN A 175 -2.96 -10.91 4.28
C GLN A 175 -4.41 -10.45 4.24
N ALA A 176 -4.67 -9.23 3.77
CA ALA A 176 -6.05 -8.75 3.59
C ALA A 176 -6.79 -9.60 2.55
N CYS A 177 -6.14 -9.95 1.44
CA CYS A 177 -6.73 -10.84 0.42
C CYS A 177 -7.19 -12.16 1.02
N GLN A 178 -6.33 -12.84 1.80
CA GLN A 178 -6.68 -14.11 2.45
C GLN A 178 -7.84 -13.95 3.43
N ARG A 179 -7.79 -12.95 4.32
CA ARG A 179 -8.84 -12.70 5.31
C ARG A 179 -10.19 -12.41 4.66
N TRP A 180 -10.23 -11.52 3.69
CA TRP A 180 -11.48 -11.12 3.05
C TRP A 180 -12.04 -12.17 2.11
N LEU A 181 -11.20 -12.99 1.47
CA LEU A 181 -11.67 -14.14 0.71
C LEU A 181 -12.45 -15.11 1.61
N ALA A 182 -11.90 -15.45 2.78
CA ALA A 182 -12.57 -16.32 3.75
C ALA A 182 -13.90 -15.71 4.24
N ARG A 183 -13.88 -14.45 4.69
CA ARG A 183 -15.10 -13.76 5.17
C ARG A 183 -16.20 -13.69 4.11
N LEU A 184 -15.85 -13.40 2.86
CA LEU A 184 -16.82 -13.35 1.77
C LEU A 184 -17.39 -14.74 1.47
N ALA A 185 -16.57 -15.79 1.55
CA ALA A 185 -17.05 -17.17 1.43
C ALA A 185 -18.02 -17.55 2.57
N ASP A 186 -17.82 -17.00 3.77
CA ASP A 186 -18.68 -17.18 4.93
C ASP A 186 -19.93 -16.27 4.92
N GLY A 187 -20.19 -15.56 3.82
CA GLY A 187 -21.39 -14.73 3.64
C GLY A 187 -21.29 -13.30 4.21
N HIS A 188 -20.10 -12.83 4.58
CA HIS A 188 -19.90 -11.44 5.00
C HIS A 188 -20.31 -10.48 3.87
N SER A 189 -20.97 -9.38 4.23
CA SER A 189 -21.47 -8.38 3.27
C SER A 189 -20.40 -7.58 2.53
N GLY A 190 -19.10 -7.86 2.71
CA GLY A 190 -18.00 -7.04 2.19
C GLY A 190 -17.83 -5.63 2.80
N CYS A 191 -18.82 -5.08 3.52
CA CYS A 191 -18.74 -3.74 4.12
C CYS A 191 -17.61 -3.62 5.15
N SER A 192 -16.91 -2.49 5.17
CA SER A 192 -15.82 -2.24 6.12
C SER A 192 -15.61 -0.75 6.36
N ASP A 193 -15.08 -0.40 7.53
CA ASP A 193 -14.61 0.94 7.92
C ASP A 193 -13.08 1.08 7.79
N ALA A 194 -12.42 0.12 7.14
CA ALA A 194 -10.97 0.06 7.04
C ALA A 194 -10.37 1.32 6.40
N LEU A 195 -9.19 1.71 6.91
CA LEU A 195 -8.31 2.66 6.23
C LEU A 195 -7.56 1.94 5.11
N LEU A 196 -7.32 2.65 4.01
CA LEU A 196 -6.63 2.10 2.85
C LEU A 196 -5.31 2.81 2.63
N CYS A 197 -4.22 2.04 2.62
CA CYS A 197 -2.96 2.49 2.04
C CYS A 197 -2.99 2.21 0.54
N LEU A 198 -3.07 3.28 -0.24
CA LEU A 198 -3.13 3.26 -1.69
C LEU A 198 -1.73 3.43 -2.27
N SER A 199 -1.46 2.75 -3.38
CA SER A 199 -0.24 2.93 -4.15
C SER A 199 -0.51 3.21 -5.63
N LEU A 200 0.33 4.07 -6.23
CA LEU A 200 0.37 4.28 -7.67
C LEU A 200 1.56 3.51 -8.26
N GLY A 201 1.27 2.46 -9.01
CA GLY A 201 2.29 1.64 -9.66
C GLY A 201 3.07 2.43 -10.72
N LEU A 202 4.27 1.95 -11.04
CA LEU A 202 5.01 2.37 -12.23
C LEU A 202 4.21 2.04 -13.52
N PRO A 203 4.51 2.71 -14.64
CA PRO A 203 3.83 2.46 -15.91
C PRO A 203 3.85 0.99 -16.31
N PHE A 204 2.69 0.48 -16.70
CA PHE A 204 2.49 -0.85 -17.25
C PHE A 204 1.41 -0.78 -18.34
N ASN A 205 1.75 -1.21 -19.56
CA ASN A 205 0.89 -1.11 -20.74
C ASN A 205 0.32 0.31 -20.95
N GLY A 206 1.15 1.34 -20.77
CA GLY A 206 0.77 2.76 -20.95
C GLY A 206 0.04 3.40 -19.77
N TYR A 207 -0.19 2.69 -18.66
CA TYR A 207 -0.92 3.21 -17.51
C TYR A 207 -0.21 2.96 -16.17
N CYS A 208 -0.37 3.88 -15.23
CA CYS A 208 -0.05 3.69 -13.83
C CYS A 208 -1.33 3.29 -13.07
N TYR A 209 -1.34 2.11 -12.46
CA TYR A 209 -2.52 1.60 -11.75
C TYR A 209 -2.53 2.03 -10.29
N LYS A 210 -3.72 2.40 -9.80
CA LYS A 210 -4.00 2.66 -8.39
C LYS A 210 -4.39 1.34 -7.72
N LEU A 211 -3.72 1.01 -6.63
CA LEU A 211 -3.87 -0.27 -5.94
C LEU A 211 -4.10 -0.03 -4.45
N VAL A 212 -4.83 -0.93 -3.79
CA VAL A 212 -4.87 -0.99 -2.33
C VAL A 212 -3.72 -1.89 -1.87
N ALA A 213 -2.63 -1.27 -1.43
CA ALA A 213 -1.41 -1.95 -0.99
C ALA A 213 -1.40 -2.29 0.51
N GLY A 214 -2.37 -1.75 1.26
CA GLY A 214 -2.61 -2.12 2.65
C GLY A 214 -4.05 -1.85 3.08
N VAL A 215 -4.61 -2.77 3.86
CA VAL A 215 -5.93 -2.64 4.49
C VAL A 215 -5.76 -2.64 6.00
N ILE A 216 -6.18 -1.56 6.65
CA ILE A 216 -6.06 -1.40 8.11
C ILE A 216 -7.44 -1.31 8.74
N GLU A 217 -7.83 -2.35 9.46
CA GLU A 217 -9.14 -2.46 10.10
C GLU A 217 -9.05 -1.95 11.55
N PRO A 218 -9.69 -0.83 11.91
CA PRO A 218 -9.61 -0.26 13.26
C PRO A 218 -10.16 -1.18 14.36
N GLY A 219 -11.07 -2.10 14.02
CA GLY A 219 -11.76 -2.98 14.97
C GLY A 219 -11.28 -4.44 15.03
N ALA A 220 -10.23 -4.84 14.31
CA ALA A 220 -9.82 -6.25 14.22
C ALA A 220 -8.86 -6.72 15.33
N GLN A 221 -8.73 -5.98 16.44
CA GLN A 221 -8.07 -6.49 17.65
C GLN A 221 -9.13 -6.86 18.69
N GLY A 222 -9.55 -8.11 18.58
CA GLY A 222 -10.28 -8.88 19.60
C GLY A 222 -9.84 -10.33 19.46
#